data_AF-A0A958YFE7-F1
#
_entry.id   AF-A0A958YFE7-F1
#
_cell.length_a   1.000
_cell.length_b   1.000
_cell.length_c   1.000
_cell.angle_alpha   90.00
_cell.angle_beta   90.00
_cell.angle_gamma   90.00
#
_symmetry.space_group_name_H-M   'P 1'
#
loop_
_entity.id
_entity.type
_entity.pdbx_description
1 polymer ?
#
loop_
_entity_poly.entity_id
_entity_poly.type
_entity_poly.pdbx_seq_one_letter_code
_entity_poly.pdbx_strand_id
1 'polypeptide(L)'
;MKKHIPNFITLLNLLCGCIAVLCAVSSDFFLAALFVFAGIFFDFMDGLTARLLNVKSALGLQLDSLADMITSGVVPGVVMFKLLTMSLGGDKTIFVEASWDQTNYWHGLQVPLLAFLGFLITLSSAYRLAKFNLDEDQQSYFKGLPTPANTILIISLPLILEFQGSTLYHKI
;
A
#
# COMPACT_ATOMS: atom_id res chain seq x y z
N MET A 1 1.47 9.28 30.04
CA MET A 1 2.13 8.09 29.46
C MET A 1 1.17 7.13 28.74
N LYS A 2 -0.02 6.78 29.29
CA LYS A 2 -0.97 5.84 28.65
C LYS A 2 -1.49 6.25 27.25
N LYS A 3 -1.39 7.53 26.88
CA LYS A 3 -1.85 8.06 25.58
C LYS A 3 -0.92 7.80 24.39
N HIS A 4 0.32 7.38 24.63
CA HIS A 4 1.31 7.20 23.55
C HIS A 4 1.38 5.76 23.02
N ILE A 5 0.75 4.81 23.70
CA ILE A 5 0.77 3.39 23.32
C ILE A 5 0.05 3.19 21.97
N PRO A 6 -1.18 3.71 21.75
CA PRO A 6 -1.83 3.59 20.45
C PRO A 6 -1.01 4.24 19.34
N ASN A 7 -0.55 5.48 19.55
CA ASN A 7 0.24 6.21 18.55
C ASN A 7 1.54 5.50 18.18
N PHE A 8 2.18 4.79 19.11
CA PHE A 8 3.37 4.00 18.82
C PHE A 8 3.03 2.80 17.93
N ILE A 9 1.91 2.11 18.19
CA ILE A 9 1.43 1.01 17.35
C ILE A 9 1.08 1.53 15.94
N THR A 10 0.46 2.70 15.84
CA THR A 10 0.19 3.36 14.54
C THR A 10 1.47 3.67 13.77
N LEU A 11 2.55 4.06 14.45
CA LEU A 11 3.86 4.25 13.81
C LEU A 11 4.47 2.92 13.34
N LEU A 12 4.18 1.80 14.00
CA LEU A 12 4.57 0.47 13.53
C LEU A 12 3.80 0.08 12.26
N ASN A 13 2.50 0.38 12.18
CA ASN A 13 1.71 0.24 10.94
C ASN A 13 2.37 1.04 9.80
N LEU A 14 2.67 2.32 10.04
CA LEU A 14 3.34 3.18 9.07
C LEU A 14 4.71 2.61 8.64
N LEU A 15 5.52 2.12 9.58
CA LEU A 15 6.81 1.52 9.28
C LEU A 15 6.66 0.29 8.36
N CYS A 16 5.68 -0.58 8.64
CA CYS A 16 5.36 -1.72 7.80
C CYS A 16 4.95 -1.26 6.39
N GLY A 17 4.15 -0.21 6.28
CA GLY A 17 3.78 0.39 4.99
C GLY A 17 4.96 0.89 4.19
N CYS A 18 5.89 1.61 4.83
CA CYS A 18 7.10 2.09 4.17
C CYS A 18 7.95 0.92 3.64
N ILE A 19 8.15 -0.13 4.44
CA ILE A 19 8.89 -1.32 4.02
C ILE A 19 8.16 -2.04 2.88
N ALA A 20 6.83 -2.15 2.95
CA ALA A 20 6.03 -2.74 1.88
C ALA A 20 6.15 -1.97 0.56
N VAL A 21 6.20 -0.63 0.59
CA VAL A 21 6.46 0.18 -0.61
C VAL A 21 7.83 -0.14 -1.20
N LEU A 22 8.87 -0.21 -0.36
CA LEU A 22 10.21 -0.60 -0.79
C LEU A 22 10.21 -1.98 -1.47
N CYS A 23 9.60 -2.99 -0.85
CA CYS A 23 9.46 -4.32 -1.43
C CYS A 23 8.69 -4.31 -2.75
N ALA A 24 7.58 -3.57 -2.83
CA ALA A 24 6.76 -3.45 -4.04
C ALA A 24 7.53 -2.81 -5.20
N VAL A 25 8.36 -1.80 -4.92
CA VAL A 25 9.25 -1.19 -5.92
C VAL A 25 10.34 -2.17 -6.36
N SER A 26 10.89 -2.96 -5.44
CA SER A 26 11.85 -4.03 -5.72
C SER A 26 11.25 -5.23 -6.46
N SER A 27 9.94 -5.22 -6.76
CA SER A 27 9.20 -6.33 -7.39
C SER A 27 9.09 -7.59 -6.51
N ASP A 28 9.40 -7.50 -5.23
CA ASP A 28 9.18 -8.55 -4.25
C ASP A 28 7.75 -8.41 -3.69
N PHE A 29 6.79 -8.92 -4.46
CA PHE A 29 5.37 -8.80 -4.12
C PHE A 29 4.97 -9.68 -2.95
N PHE A 30 5.64 -10.81 -2.74
CA PHE A 30 5.42 -11.68 -1.59
C PHE A 30 5.75 -10.96 -0.28
N LEU A 31 6.95 -10.37 -0.19
CA LEU A 31 7.36 -9.66 1.01
C LEU A 31 6.54 -8.37 1.21
N ALA A 32 6.21 -7.66 0.12
CA ALA A 32 5.30 -6.52 0.16
C ALA A 32 3.92 -6.89 0.74
N ALA A 33 3.34 -8.01 0.30
CA ALA A 33 2.07 -8.51 0.82
C ALA A 33 2.16 -8.82 2.32
N LEU A 34 3.21 -9.51 2.75
CA LEU A 34 3.43 -9.86 4.16
C LEU A 34 3.49 -8.61 5.05
N PHE A 35 4.24 -7.59 4.63
CA PHE A 35 4.32 -6.34 5.39
C PHE A 35 3.01 -5.54 5.39
N VAL A 36 2.20 -5.61 4.33
CA VAL A 36 0.86 -4.99 4.36
C VAL A 36 -0.07 -5.74 5.31
N PHE A 37 -0.07 -7.07 5.31
CA PHE A 37 -0.83 -7.84 6.30
C PHE A 37 -0.39 -7.52 7.73
N ALA A 38 0.91 -7.38 7.97
CA ALA A 38 1.43 -6.93 9.26
C ALA A 38 0.96 -5.51 9.61
N GLY A 39 0.96 -4.59 8.64
CA GLY A 39 0.45 -3.23 8.81
C GLY A 39 -1.03 -3.18 9.20
N ILE A 40 -1.90 -3.89 8.47
CA ILE A 40 -3.33 -4.02 8.76
C ILE A 40 -3.56 -4.65 10.15
N PHE A 41 -2.71 -5.61 10.54
CA PHE A 41 -2.77 -6.19 11.88
C PHE A 41 -2.46 -5.15 12.97
N PHE A 42 -1.43 -4.30 12.78
CA PHE A 42 -1.09 -3.24 13.72
C PHE A 42 -2.16 -2.13 13.77
N ASP A 43 -2.79 -1.80 12.64
CA ASP A 43 -3.95 -0.91 12.54
C ASP A 43 -5.17 -1.42 13.33
N PHE A 44 -5.39 -2.73 13.31
CA PHE A 44 -6.43 -3.30 14.17
C PHE A 44 -6.06 -3.19 15.66
N MET A 45 -4.77 -3.36 15.99
CA MET A 45 -4.29 -3.31 17.37
C MET A 45 -4.28 -1.91 17.97
N ASP A 46 -3.94 -0.85 17.22
CA ASP A 46 -3.98 0.51 17.76
C ASP A 46 -5.42 0.98 18.02
N GLY A 47 -6.37 0.62 17.16
CA GLY A 47 -7.79 0.87 17.32
C GLY A 47 -8.37 0.11 18.51
N LEU A 48 -7.96 -1.15 18.72
CA LEU A 48 -8.34 -1.93 19.90
C LEU A 48 -7.76 -1.30 21.18
N THR A 49 -6.49 -0.90 21.16
CA THR A 49 -5.79 -0.32 22.32
C THR A 49 -6.37 1.05 22.68
N ALA A 50 -6.72 1.88 21.70
CA ALA A 50 -7.37 3.18 21.91
C ALA A 50 -8.76 3.03 22.56
N ARG A 51 -9.55 2.01 22.14
CA ARG A 51 -10.84 1.67 22.76
C ARG A 51 -10.67 1.15 24.19
N LEU A 52 -9.73 0.22 24.40
CA LEU A 52 -9.48 -0.40 25.70
C LEU A 52 -8.99 0.63 26.75
N LEU A 53 -8.18 1.59 26.34
CA LEU A 53 -7.66 2.63 27.23
C LEU A 53 -8.58 3.85 27.37
N ASN A 54 -9.70 3.91 26.63
CA ASN A 54 -10.58 5.09 26.54
C ASN A 54 -9.82 6.39 26.23
N VAL A 55 -8.72 6.30 25.48
CA VAL A 55 -7.93 7.45 25.07
C VAL A 55 -8.13 7.65 23.58
N LYS A 56 -9.07 8.52 23.21
CA LYS A 56 -9.15 9.09 21.86
C LYS A 56 -8.44 10.44 21.87
N SER A 57 -7.42 10.61 21.04
CA SER A 57 -6.74 11.90 20.85
C SER A 57 -6.89 12.34 19.41
N ALA A 58 -7.13 13.64 19.19
CA ALA A 58 -7.26 14.20 17.83
C ALA A 58 -6.02 13.94 16.98
N LEU A 59 -4.82 13.98 17.60
CA LEU A 59 -3.57 13.65 16.94
C LEU A 59 -3.49 12.17 16.53
N GLY A 60 -3.92 11.24 17.40
CA GLY A 60 -3.94 9.81 17.09
C GLY A 60 -4.87 9.47 15.92
N LEU A 61 -6.03 10.14 15.84
CA LEU A 61 -6.97 9.96 14.72
C LEU A 61 -6.36 10.38 13.37
N GLN A 62 -5.66 11.52 13.35
CA GLN A 62 -4.98 11.97 12.14
C GLN A 62 -3.79 11.07 11.78
N LEU A 63 -3.03 10.62 12.79
CA LEU A 63 -1.89 9.73 12.59
C LEU A 63 -2.32 8.37 12.03
N ASP A 64 -3.43 7.83 12.53
CA ASP A 64 -4.09 6.61 12.05
C ASP A 64 -4.38 6.72 10.55
N SER A 65 -5.12 7.75 10.16
CA SER A 65 -5.41 8.03 8.74
C SER A 65 -4.16 8.20 7.86
N LEU A 66 -3.10 8.81 8.39
CA LEU A 66 -1.85 8.98 7.63
C LEU A 66 -1.10 7.65 7.47
N ALA A 67 -1.03 6.84 8.52
CA ALA A 67 -0.45 5.50 8.45
C ALA A 67 -1.22 4.63 7.46
N ASP A 68 -2.54 4.64 7.58
CA ASP A 68 -3.48 3.87 6.78
C ASP A 68 -3.50 4.31 5.30
N MET A 69 -3.21 5.59 5.03
CA MET A 69 -2.98 6.08 3.66
C MET A 69 -1.71 5.49 3.04
N ILE A 70 -0.64 5.29 3.81
CA ILE A 70 0.60 4.67 3.29
C ILE A 70 0.38 3.17 3.06
N THR A 71 -0.04 2.42 4.08
CA THR A 71 -0.24 0.95 3.98
C THR A 71 -1.36 0.58 3.03
N SER A 72 -2.53 1.20 3.17
CA SER A 72 -3.73 0.81 2.44
C SER A 72 -4.00 1.69 1.19
N GLY A 73 -3.29 2.81 1.01
CA GLY A 73 -3.44 3.69 -0.16
C GLY A 73 -2.24 3.70 -1.11
N VAL A 74 -1.03 3.92 -0.60
CA VAL A 74 0.19 4.04 -1.42
C VAL A 74 0.68 2.68 -1.88
N VAL A 75 0.84 1.70 -0.99
CA VAL A 75 1.33 0.36 -1.35
C VAL A 75 0.52 -0.26 -2.49
N PRO A 76 -0.83 -0.36 -2.43
CA PRO A 76 -1.59 -0.95 -3.54
C PRO A 76 -1.51 -0.11 -4.83
N GLY A 77 -1.37 1.22 -4.73
CA GLY A 77 -1.15 2.08 -5.90
C GLY A 77 0.19 1.80 -6.59
N VAL A 78 1.25 1.62 -5.81
CA VAL A 78 2.59 1.24 -6.32
C VAL A 78 2.58 -0.16 -6.93
N VAL A 79 1.93 -1.12 -6.28
CA VAL A 79 1.76 -2.48 -6.82
C VAL A 79 1.03 -2.46 -8.15
N MET A 80 -0.09 -1.72 -8.25
CA MET A 80 -0.84 -1.60 -9.50
C MET A 80 -0.02 -0.90 -10.60
N PHE A 81 0.71 0.17 -10.25
CA PHE A 81 1.63 0.83 -11.18
C PHE A 81 2.65 -0.15 -11.75
N LYS A 82 3.24 -0.99 -10.90
CA LYS A 82 4.21 -2.01 -11.33
C LYS A 82 3.57 -3.08 -12.21
N LEU A 83 2.39 -3.59 -11.85
CA LEU A 83 1.64 -4.55 -12.66
C LEU A 83 1.30 -4.02 -14.05
N LEU A 84 0.81 -2.77 -14.13
CA LEU A 84 0.51 -2.13 -15.42
C LEU A 84 1.78 -1.98 -16.25
N THR A 85 2.89 -1.55 -15.62
CA THR A 85 4.19 -1.43 -16.29
C THR A 85 4.65 -2.76 -16.88
N MET A 86 4.53 -3.86 -16.12
CA MET A 86 4.83 -5.22 -16.57
C MET A 86 3.92 -5.65 -17.73
N SER A 87 2.61 -5.39 -17.63
CA SER A 87 1.64 -5.76 -18.68
C SER A 87 1.82 -4.99 -19.99
N LEU A 88 2.31 -3.75 -19.93
CA LEU A 88 2.50 -2.89 -21.10
C LEU A 88 3.84 -3.13 -21.82
N GLY A 89 4.61 -4.15 -21.40
CA GLY A 89 5.93 -4.47 -21.97
C GLY A 89 7.01 -3.46 -21.60
N GLY A 90 6.77 -2.62 -20.58
CA GLY A 90 7.73 -1.67 -20.03
C GLY A 90 8.73 -2.37 -19.13
N ASP A 91 9.49 -3.32 -19.66
CA ASP A 91 10.46 -4.13 -18.89
C ASP A 91 11.78 -3.39 -18.64
N LYS A 92 11.70 -2.07 -18.41
CA LYS A 92 12.84 -1.26 -18.01
C LYS A 92 12.63 -0.82 -16.58
N THR A 93 13.42 -1.47 -15.72
CA THR A 93 13.78 -1.02 -14.40
C THR A 93 13.84 0.51 -14.37
N ILE A 94 13.09 1.11 -13.45
CA ILE A 94 13.11 2.56 -13.19
C ILE A 94 14.54 3.02 -12.82
N PHE A 95 15.39 2.09 -12.41
CA PHE A 95 16.82 2.28 -12.25
C PHE A 95 17.53 2.21 -13.61
N VAL A 96 17.98 3.38 -14.04
CA VAL A 96 19.00 3.55 -15.08
C VAL A 96 20.22 2.73 -14.66
N GLU A 97 20.46 1.61 -15.32
CA GLU A 97 21.83 1.08 -15.36
C GLU A 97 22.65 2.12 -16.11
N ALA A 98 23.41 2.93 -15.38
CA ALA A 98 24.44 3.78 -15.94
C ALA A 98 25.62 2.89 -16.36
N SER A 99 25.42 2.08 -17.40
CA SER A 99 26.50 1.42 -18.11
C SER A 99 27.31 2.49 -18.84
N TRP A 100 28.59 2.59 -18.49
CA TRP A 100 29.55 3.56 -19.05
C TRP A 100 30.01 3.21 -20.47
N ASP A 101 29.17 2.52 -21.24
CA ASP A 101 29.51 2.10 -22.60
C ASP A 101 28.53 2.67 -23.63
N GLN A 102 29.13 3.05 -24.76
CA GLN A 102 28.64 4.00 -25.74
C GLN A 102 27.26 3.65 -26.33
N THR A 103 26.27 4.52 -26.09
CA THR A 103 25.50 5.26 -27.10
C THR A 103 24.45 6.10 -26.38
N ASN A 104 24.57 7.43 -26.43
CA ASN A 104 23.58 8.36 -25.88
C ASN A 104 22.29 8.31 -26.70
N TYR A 105 21.48 7.28 -26.51
CA TYR A 105 20.04 7.46 -26.62
C TYR A 105 19.64 8.18 -25.34
N TRP A 106 19.04 9.36 -25.49
CA TRP A 106 18.23 9.94 -24.43
C TRP A 106 17.11 8.94 -24.14
N HIS A 107 17.42 8.00 -23.28
CA HIS A 107 16.50 6.99 -22.85
C HIS A 107 15.63 7.67 -21.79
N GLY A 108 14.74 8.55 -22.28
CA GLY A 108 13.73 9.18 -21.46
C GLY A 108 12.97 8.12 -20.67
N LEU A 109 12.33 8.54 -19.58
CA LEU A 109 11.52 7.68 -18.71
C LEU A 109 10.57 6.82 -19.57
N GLN A 110 10.96 5.58 -19.93
CA GLN A 110 10.15 4.65 -20.73
C GLN A 110 9.12 3.97 -19.83
N VAL A 111 8.47 4.75 -18.98
CA VAL A 111 7.31 4.31 -18.24
C VAL A 111 6.08 4.67 -19.07
N PRO A 112 5.21 3.70 -19.38
CA PRO A 112 3.99 4.01 -20.12
C PRO A 112 3.14 4.95 -19.27
N LEU A 113 2.66 6.05 -19.84
CA LEU A 113 1.81 7.02 -19.14
C LEU A 113 0.59 6.34 -18.49
N LEU A 114 0.11 5.25 -19.10
CA LEU A 114 -1.01 4.45 -18.62
C LEU A 114 -0.71 3.76 -17.27
N ALA A 115 0.55 3.44 -16.95
CA ALA A 115 0.89 2.84 -15.65
C ALA A 115 0.60 3.78 -14.48
N PHE A 116 0.68 5.10 -14.68
CA PHE A 116 0.33 6.08 -13.64
C PHE A 116 -1.14 6.02 -13.22
N LEU A 117 -2.03 5.38 -14.02
CA LEU A 117 -3.40 5.12 -13.59
C LEU A 117 -3.47 4.24 -12.34
N GLY A 118 -2.43 3.46 -12.03
CA GLY A 118 -2.34 2.73 -10.76
C GLY A 118 -2.44 3.65 -9.53
N PHE A 119 -1.92 4.87 -9.61
CA PHE A 119 -2.00 5.85 -8.51
C PHE A 119 -3.39 6.47 -8.34
N LEU A 120 -4.33 6.24 -9.26
CA LEU A 120 -5.74 6.60 -9.06
C LEU A 120 -6.29 5.93 -7.79
N ILE A 121 -5.82 4.73 -7.44
CA ILE A 121 -6.16 4.03 -6.20
C ILE A 121 -5.70 4.83 -4.98
N THR A 122 -4.48 5.35 -5.01
CA THR A 122 -3.92 6.17 -3.93
C THR A 122 -4.69 7.48 -3.78
N LEU A 123 -5.00 8.16 -4.89
CA LEU A 123 -5.77 9.40 -4.89
C LEU A 123 -7.19 9.18 -4.33
N SER A 124 -7.87 8.12 -4.77
CA SER A 124 -9.22 7.77 -4.32
C SER A 124 -9.24 7.42 -2.83
N SER A 125 -8.21 6.71 -2.36
CA SER A 125 -8.08 6.35 -0.95
C SER A 125 -7.85 7.57 -0.06
N ALA A 126 -6.96 8.47 -0.48
CA ALA A 126 -6.73 9.73 0.23
C ALA A 126 -8.00 10.59 0.33
N TYR A 127 -8.76 10.70 -0.76
CA TYR A 127 -10.03 11.44 -0.76
C TYR A 127 -11.07 10.81 0.18
N ARG A 128 -11.20 9.47 0.19
CA ARG A 128 -12.10 8.77 1.12
C ARG A 128 -11.72 9.03 2.58
N LEU A 129 -10.43 8.92 2.92
CA LEU A 129 -9.95 9.16 4.30
C LEU A 129 -10.14 10.61 4.72
N ALA A 130 -9.84 11.57 3.84
CA ALA A 130 -10.07 12.99 4.12
C ALA A 130 -11.55 13.29 4.38
N LYS A 131 -12.46 12.71 3.58
CA LYS A 131 -13.90 12.86 3.79
C LYS A 131 -14.36 12.20 5.10
N PHE A 132 -13.83 11.02 5.42
CA PHE A 132 -14.13 10.32 6.66
C PHE A 132 -13.70 11.11 7.90
N ASN A 133 -12.55 11.78 7.85
CA ASN A 133 -12.06 12.61 8.96
C ASN A 133 -12.85 13.91 9.19
N LEU A 134 -13.63 14.35 8.20
CA LEU A 134 -14.47 15.57 8.30
C LEU A 134 -15.93 15.26 8.67
N ASP A 135 -16.33 13.99 8.69
CA ASP A 135 -17.71 13.58 8.96
C ASP A 135 -17.92 13.42 10.48
N GLU A 136 -18.48 14.45 11.13
CA GLU A 136 -18.77 14.44 12.58
C GLU A 136 -20.08 13.69 12.92
N ASP A 137 -20.94 13.46 11.91
CA ASP A 137 -22.17 12.68 12.05
C ASP A 137 -21.88 11.19 11.85
N GLN A 138 -21.30 10.55 12.88
CA GLN A 138 -21.09 9.10 12.89
C GLN A 138 -22.43 8.35 12.83
N GLN A 139 -22.95 8.11 11.63
CA GLN A 139 -24.10 7.23 11.43
C GLN A 139 -23.70 5.79 11.73
N SER A 140 -24.61 5.06 12.38
CA SER A 140 -24.49 3.66 12.83
C SER A 140 -24.27 2.62 11.71
N TYR A 141 -23.94 3.06 10.50
CA TYR A 141 -23.78 2.24 9.30
C TYR A 141 -22.61 2.74 8.46
N PHE A 142 -21.71 1.82 8.08
CA PHE A 142 -20.54 2.11 7.28
C PHE A 142 -20.94 2.53 5.85
N LYS A 143 -20.58 3.74 5.42
CA LYS A 143 -20.80 4.21 4.04
C LYS A 143 -19.54 4.01 3.20
N GLY A 144 -19.59 3.05 2.27
CA GLY A 144 -18.58 2.85 1.24
C GLY A 144 -17.82 1.53 1.39
N LEU A 145 -16.69 1.41 0.68
CA LEU A 145 -15.82 0.24 0.69
C LEU A 145 -14.56 0.52 1.53
N PRO A 146 -14.25 -0.32 2.53
CA PRO A 146 -13.11 -0.08 3.42
C PRO A 146 -11.79 -0.16 2.66
N THR A 147 -10.88 0.78 2.93
CA THR A 147 -9.55 0.84 2.30
C THR A 147 -8.81 -0.48 2.38
N PRO A 148 -8.73 -1.13 3.57
CA PRO A 148 -7.96 -2.37 3.71
C PRO A 148 -8.49 -3.50 2.82
N ALA A 149 -9.80 -3.56 2.57
CA ALA A 149 -10.36 -4.58 1.68
C ALA A 149 -9.94 -4.38 0.21
N ASN A 150 -9.92 -3.12 -0.25
CA ASN A 150 -9.40 -2.79 -1.58
C ASN A 150 -7.91 -3.13 -1.71
N THR A 151 -7.13 -2.87 -0.65
CA THR A 151 -5.71 -3.20 -0.58
C THR A 151 -5.47 -4.70 -0.72
N ILE A 152 -6.20 -5.52 0.04
CA ILE A 152 -6.08 -6.99 -0.03
C ILE A 152 -6.38 -7.50 -1.44
N LEU A 153 -7.42 -6.96 -2.09
CA LEU A 153 -7.75 -7.32 -3.47
C LEU A 153 -6.59 -7.03 -4.43
N ILE A 154 -6.02 -5.83 -4.37
CA ILE A 154 -4.95 -5.43 -5.29
C ILE A 154 -3.66 -6.24 -5.04
N ILE A 155 -3.32 -6.49 -3.77
CA ILE A 155 -2.16 -7.30 -3.39
C ILE A 155 -2.33 -8.77 -3.76
N SER A 156 -3.56 -9.27 -3.86
CA SER A 156 -3.80 -10.63 -4.33
C SER A 156 -3.44 -10.83 -5.81
N LEU A 157 -3.56 -9.79 -6.65
CA LEU A 157 -3.27 -9.88 -8.09
C LEU A 157 -1.82 -10.28 -8.43
N PRO A 158 -0.77 -9.60 -7.93
CA PRO A 158 0.61 -10.01 -8.21
C PRO A 158 0.94 -11.39 -7.63
N LEU A 159 0.39 -11.72 -6.45
CA LEU A 159 0.58 -13.04 -5.83
C LEU A 159 -0.02 -14.15 -6.69
N ILE A 160 -1.22 -13.95 -7.23
CA ILE A 160 -1.85 -14.94 -8.12
C ILE A 160 -0.97 -15.19 -9.34
N LEU A 161 -0.40 -14.14 -9.95
CA LEU A 161 0.51 -14.28 -11.09
C LEU A 161 1.79 -15.04 -10.72
N GLU A 162 2.36 -14.76 -9.54
CA GLU A 162 3.57 -15.41 -9.04
C GLU A 162 3.34 -16.91 -8.76
N PHE A 163 2.24 -17.26 -8.10
CA PHE A 163 1.91 -18.65 -7.76
C PHE A 163 1.34 -19.46 -8.94
N GLN A 164 0.70 -18.82 -9.93
CA GLN A 164 0.25 -19.50 -11.16
C GLN A 164 1.42 -20.03 -12.00
N GLY A 165 2.57 -19.35 -11.99
CA GLY A 165 3.78 -19.78 -12.71
C GLY A 165 4.58 -20.88 -12.01
N SER A 166 4.30 -21.13 -10.72
CA SER A 166 4.99 -22.16 -9.94
C SER A 166 4.46 -23.55 -10.31
N THR A 167 5.34 -24.39 -10.82
CA THR A 167 5.15 -25.75 -11.33
C THR A 167 4.67 -26.76 -10.27
N LEU A 168 3.50 -26.53 -9.67
CA LEU A 168 2.76 -27.51 -8.85
C LEU A 168 1.88 -28.45 -9.69
N TYR A 169 1.99 -28.42 -11.04
CA TYR A 169 1.27 -29.32 -11.96
C TYR A 169 2.17 -30.26 -12.77
N HIS A 170 3.49 -30.25 -12.57
CA HIS A 170 4.38 -31.17 -13.30
C HIS A 170 4.72 -32.46 -12.51
N LYS A 171 4.01 -32.73 -11.41
CA LYS A 171 4.29 -33.90 -10.56
C LYS A 171 3.04 -34.50 -9.91
N ILE A 172 2.05 -34.85 -10.73
CA ILE A 172 1.09 -35.93 -10.44
C ILE A 172 0.95 -36.75 -11.72
#